data_AF-A0A1A8LJD8-F1
#
_entry.id   AF-A0A1A8LJD8-F1
#
_cell.length_a   1.000
_cell.length_b   1.000
_cell.length_c   1.000
_cell.angle_alpha   90.00
_cell.angle_beta   90.00
_cell.angle_gamma   90.00
#
_symmetry.space_group_name_H-M   'P 1'
#
loop_
_entity.id
_entity.type
_entity.pdbx_description
1 polymer ?
#
loop_
_entity_poly.entity_id
_entity_poly.type
_entity_poly.pdbx_seq_one_letter_code
_entity_poly.pdbx_strand_id
1 'polypeptide(L)'
;SNSETQTRTTSTCSFTSDRRIIPTATPCWSRWISVRFMINSQKKKGGLKELHGKGPQNSFFLVKFWADLNRNIQDDAGSFYGVTSQYESSENMTITCSTKVCSFGKQVVEKVETEYARFENGRFVYRISRSPMCEYMINFIHKLKHLPEKYMMNSVLENFTILLVVSNRETQETLLCMACVFEVSNSEHGAQHHIYRLVKE
;
A
#
# COMPACT_ATOMS: atom_id res chain seq x y z
N SER A 1 -11.72 23.16 31.01
CA SER A 1 -12.71 23.06 29.92
C SER A 1 -12.08 23.68 28.68
N ASN A 2 -11.79 23.03 27.57
CA ASN A 2 -12.14 21.72 27.05
C ASN A 2 -10.92 21.17 26.29
N SER A 3 -10.50 19.95 26.62
CA SER A 3 -9.58 19.16 25.80
C SER A 3 -10.40 18.48 24.69
N GLU A 4 -10.50 19.12 23.53
CA GLU A 4 -11.16 18.52 22.38
C GLU A 4 -10.33 17.32 21.87
N THR A 5 -10.98 16.17 21.94
CA THR A 5 -10.45 14.86 21.61
C THR A 5 -10.43 14.75 20.08
N GLN A 6 -9.29 15.03 19.46
CA GLN A 6 -9.11 14.93 18.02
C GLN A 6 -9.09 13.45 17.63
N THR A 7 -10.20 12.95 17.07
CA THR A 7 -10.37 11.57 16.63
C THR A 7 -9.45 11.27 15.44
N ARG A 8 -8.25 10.76 15.76
CA ARG A 8 -7.21 10.33 14.82
C ARG A 8 -7.64 9.06 14.12
N THR A 9 -7.57 9.03 12.79
CA THR A 9 -7.69 7.78 12.04
C THR A 9 -6.32 7.41 11.55
N THR A 10 -5.62 6.70 12.43
CA THR A 10 -4.41 5.99 12.11
C THR A 10 -4.84 4.72 11.37
N SER A 11 -4.72 4.68 10.05
CA SER A 11 -4.78 3.42 9.32
C SER A 11 -3.47 2.68 9.59
N THR A 12 -3.34 2.12 10.79
CA THR A 12 -2.19 1.30 11.19
C THR A 12 -2.31 -0.05 10.47
N CYS A 13 -1.58 -0.24 9.38
CA CYS A 13 -1.36 -1.57 8.82
C CYS A 13 -0.14 -2.18 9.53
N SER A 14 -0.39 -2.95 10.59
CA SER A 14 0.63 -3.73 11.28
C SER A 14 0.79 -5.07 10.55
N PHE A 15 1.94 -5.31 9.92
CA PHE A 15 2.28 -6.61 9.35
C PHE A 15 3.24 -7.33 10.29
N THR A 16 2.74 -8.29 11.05
CA THR A 16 3.55 -9.29 11.71
C THR A 16 3.92 -10.35 10.67
N SER A 17 5.21 -10.46 10.34
CA SER A 17 5.76 -11.62 9.65
C SER A 17 5.72 -12.82 10.60
N ASP A 18 4.51 -13.32 10.89
CA ASP A 18 4.31 -14.60 11.55
C ASP A 18 3.56 -15.51 10.60
N ARG A 19 4.08 -16.73 10.45
CA ARG A 19 3.96 -17.63 9.29
C ARG A 19 2.56 -18.18 8.97
N ARG A 20 1.45 -17.59 9.41
CA ARG A 20 0.11 -18.20 9.27
C ARG A 20 -1.01 -17.18 9.11
N ILE A 21 -1.33 -16.78 7.88
CA ILE A 21 -2.67 -16.29 7.53
C ILE A 21 -3.05 -16.79 6.13
N ILE A 22 -4.10 -17.62 6.08
CA ILE A 22 -4.74 -18.14 4.86
C ILE A 22 -6.11 -17.46 4.76
N PRO A 23 -6.44 -16.73 3.68
CA PRO A 23 -7.82 -16.31 3.44
C PRO A 23 -8.49 -17.15 2.35
N THR A 24 -9.63 -17.72 2.71
CA THR A 24 -10.58 -18.43 1.86
C THR A 24 -11.13 -17.55 0.73
N ALA A 25 -11.18 -18.12 -0.47
CA ALA A 25 -11.56 -17.47 -1.72
C ALA A 25 -13.08 -17.27 -1.88
N THR A 26 -13.46 -16.19 -2.55
CA THR A 26 -14.68 -16.12 -3.39
C THR A 26 -14.36 -15.32 -4.66
N PRO A 27 -14.73 -15.81 -5.86
CA PRO A 27 -14.32 -15.19 -7.13
C PRO A 27 -15.36 -14.16 -7.59
N CYS A 28 -14.93 -12.93 -7.85
CA CYS A 28 -15.69 -11.96 -8.64
C CYS A 28 -14.85 -11.56 -9.86
N TRP A 29 -15.43 -11.71 -11.04
CA TRP A 29 -14.74 -11.73 -12.34
C TRP A 29 -14.04 -10.41 -12.72
N SER A 30 -14.38 -9.29 -12.07
CA SER A 30 -13.69 -7.99 -12.19
C SER A 30 -12.26 -7.98 -11.60
N ARG A 31 -11.89 -9.02 -10.84
CA ARG A 31 -10.59 -9.12 -10.14
C ARG A 31 -9.42 -9.51 -11.04
N TRP A 32 -9.68 -10.20 -12.16
CA TRP A 32 -8.61 -10.71 -13.04
C TRP A 32 -7.98 -9.61 -13.91
N ILE A 33 -8.73 -8.56 -14.27
CA ILE A 33 -8.24 -7.51 -15.18
C ILE A 33 -7.15 -6.66 -14.51
N SER A 34 -7.36 -6.22 -13.26
CA SER A 34 -6.38 -5.39 -12.53
C SER A 34 -5.09 -6.16 -12.18
N VAL A 35 -5.21 -7.45 -11.82
CA VAL A 35 -4.05 -8.33 -11.58
C VAL A 35 -3.28 -8.63 -12.86
N ARG A 36 -3.98 -8.97 -13.96
CA ARG A 36 -3.37 -9.19 -15.27
C ARG A 36 -2.69 -7.92 -15.78
N PHE A 37 -3.28 -6.74 -15.55
CA PHE A 37 -2.69 -5.45 -15.90
C PHE A 37 -1.46 -5.15 -15.04
N MET A 38 -1.46 -5.36 -13.72
CA MET A 38 -0.23 -5.21 -12.92
C MET A 38 0.89 -6.17 -13.33
N ILE A 39 0.55 -7.44 -13.62
CA ILE A 39 1.51 -8.45 -14.09
C ILE A 39 2.05 -8.08 -15.49
N ASN A 40 1.20 -7.55 -16.39
CA ASN A 40 1.60 -7.20 -17.76
C ASN A 40 2.21 -5.80 -17.91
N SER A 41 1.90 -4.85 -17.02
CA SER A 41 2.25 -3.45 -17.25
C SER A 41 3.61 -3.04 -16.68
N GLN A 42 4.29 -3.94 -15.99
CA GLN A 42 5.66 -3.72 -15.50
C GLN A 42 6.68 -4.45 -16.40
N LYS A 43 6.72 -4.10 -17.70
CA LYS A 43 7.65 -4.66 -18.71
C LYS A 43 9.12 -4.22 -18.54
N LYS A 44 9.49 -3.54 -17.46
CA LYS A 44 10.86 -3.04 -17.20
C LYS A 44 11.53 -3.80 -16.07
N LYS A 45 12.88 -3.74 -16.03
CA LYS A 45 13.68 -4.28 -14.92
C LYS A 45 13.16 -3.76 -13.58
N GLY A 46 12.97 -4.64 -12.59
CA GLY A 46 12.48 -4.32 -11.25
C GLY A 46 10.95 -4.31 -11.08
N GLY A 47 10.20 -4.81 -12.06
CA GLY A 47 8.75 -4.95 -12.00
C GLY A 47 8.26 -6.15 -11.19
N LEU A 48 6.97 -6.18 -10.83
CA LEU A 48 6.35 -7.25 -10.01
C LEU A 48 6.64 -8.66 -10.56
N LYS A 49 6.60 -8.85 -11.89
CA LYS A 49 6.90 -10.14 -12.53
C LYS A 49 8.34 -10.60 -12.32
N GLU A 50 9.30 -9.68 -12.37
CA GLU A 50 10.71 -9.99 -12.13
C GLU A 50 10.99 -10.21 -10.65
N LEU A 51 10.44 -9.36 -9.78
CA LEU A 51 10.55 -9.51 -8.33
C LEU A 51 9.97 -10.85 -7.89
N HIS A 52 8.78 -11.21 -8.35
CA HIS A 52 8.15 -12.50 -8.04
C HIS A 52 8.91 -13.70 -8.64
N GLY A 53 9.66 -13.49 -9.73
CA GLY A 53 10.52 -14.52 -10.31
C GLY A 53 11.83 -14.75 -9.55
N LYS A 54 12.34 -13.72 -8.87
CA LYS A 54 13.63 -13.76 -8.15
C LYS A 54 13.48 -13.97 -6.64
N GLY A 55 12.43 -13.41 -6.04
CA GLY A 55 12.21 -13.41 -4.61
C GLY A 55 11.45 -14.66 -4.12
N PRO A 56 11.44 -14.89 -2.80
CA PRO A 56 10.64 -15.96 -2.21
C PRO A 56 9.15 -15.70 -2.48
N GLN A 57 8.46 -16.67 -3.09
CA GLN A 57 7.03 -16.54 -3.45
C GLN A 57 6.13 -16.22 -2.25
N ASN A 58 6.57 -16.59 -1.05
CA ASN A 58 5.82 -16.39 0.20
C ASN A 58 5.79 -14.91 0.64
N SER A 59 6.58 -14.05 0.00
CA SER A 59 6.70 -12.63 0.32
C SER A 59 5.83 -11.72 -0.55
N PHE A 60 5.00 -12.27 -1.45
CA PHE A 60 4.23 -11.50 -2.43
C PHE A 60 2.73 -11.51 -2.12
N PHE A 61 2.16 -10.31 -2.05
CA PHE A 61 0.76 -10.09 -1.70
C PHE A 61 0.09 -9.09 -2.64
N LEU A 62 -1.21 -9.27 -2.84
CA LEU A 62 -2.12 -8.32 -3.46
C LEU A 62 -3.05 -7.81 -2.37
N VAL A 63 -3.11 -6.49 -2.21
CA VAL A 63 -4.05 -5.84 -1.29
C VAL A 63 -5.05 -5.05 -2.10
N LYS A 64 -6.33 -5.38 -1.94
CA LYS A 64 -7.44 -4.57 -2.48
C LYS A 64 -7.94 -3.66 -1.38
N PHE A 65 -7.87 -2.35 -1.60
CA PHE A 65 -8.37 -1.33 -0.70
C PHE A 65 -9.70 -0.74 -1.21
N TRP A 66 -10.61 -0.49 -0.27
CA TRP A 66 -11.75 0.40 -0.46
C TRP A 66 -11.47 1.67 0.33
N ALA A 67 -11.09 2.72 -0.39
CA ALA A 67 -10.72 4.01 0.18
C ALA A 67 -11.96 4.78 0.63
N ASP A 68 -11.93 5.26 1.88
CA ASP A 68 -12.96 6.17 2.38
C ASP A 68 -12.61 7.61 2.00
N LEU A 69 -13.37 8.15 1.04
CA LEU A 69 -13.25 9.53 0.56
C LEU A 69 -14.35 10.43 1.13
N ASN A 70 -15.26 9.90 1.96
CA ASN A 70 -16.45 10.63 2.43
C ASN A 70 -16.13 11.66 3.53
N ARG A 71 -14.87 11.74 3.96
CA ARG A 71 -14.47 12.77 4.91
C ARG A 71 -14.42 14.12 4.22
N ASN A 72 -15.25 15.03 4.74
CA ASN A 72 -14.97 16.46 4.72
C ASN A 72 -13.71 16.72 5.57
N ILE A 73 -12.56 16.31 5.05
CA ILE A 73 -11.35 17.08 5.27
C ILE A 73 -11.71 18.42 4.64
N GLN A 74 -12.11 19.40 5.46
CA GLN A 74 -12.19 20.77 4.99
C GLN A 74 -10.87 21.01 4.26
N ASP A 75 -10.93 21.52 3.02
CA ASP A 75 -9.75 21.91 2.24
C ASP A 75 -9.05 23.12 2.90
N ASP A 76 -8.97 23.12 4.22
CA ASP A 76 -8.24 24.05 5.03
C ASP A 76 -6.78 23.91 4.66
N ALA A 77 -6.24 25.03 4.16
CA ALA A 77 -4.83 25.24 3.95
C ALA A 77 -4.08 24.87 5.25
N GLY A 78 -3.50 23.68 5.31
CA GLY A 78 -2.86 23.14 6.52
C GLY A 78 -3.07 21.66 6.80
N SER A 79 -3.96 20.97 6.07
CA SER A 79 -4.16 19.52 6.23
C SER A 79 -2.89 18.70 5.93
N PHE A 80 -2.51 17.81 6.86
CA PHE A 80 -1.34 16.94 6.72
C PHE A 80 -1.71 15.60 6.08
N TYR A 81 -1.08 15.29 4.95
CA TYR A 81 -1.20 13.99 4.26
C TYR A 81 0.05 13.16 4.51
N GLY A 82 -0.10 12.04 5.21
CA GLY A 82 1.04 11.19 5.52
C GLY A 82 0.68 9.72 5.66
N VAL A 83 1.71 8.89 5.50
CA VAL A 83 1.67 7.44 5.63
C VAL A 83 2.44 7.05 6.88
N THR A 84 1.92 6.09 7.64
CA THR A 84 2.63 5.47 8.76
C THR A 84 2.62 3.96 8.56
N SER A 85 3.80 3.36 8.66
CA SER A 85 4.00 1.93 8.44
C SER A 85 4.88 1.36 9.54
N GLN A 86 4.55 0.14 9.98
CA GLN A 86 5.35 -0.60 10.94
C GLN A 86 5.60 -2.01 10.42
N TYR A 87 6.85 -2.47 10.55
CA TYR A 87 7.29 -3.80 10.17
C TYR A 87 7.99 -4.47 11.35
N GLU A 88 7.98 -5.80 11.37
CA GLU A 88 8.63 -6.59 12.41
C GLU A 88 9.42 -7.76 11.81
N SER A 89 10.56 -8.06 12.42
CA SER A 89 11.47 -9.14 12.04
C SER A 89 12.01 -9.85 13.28
N SER A 90 12.35 -11.14 13.13
CA SER A 90 13.11 -11.90 14.12
C SER A 90 14.62 -11.61 14.07
N GLU A 91 15.10 -11.06 12.96
CA GLU A 91 16.51 -10.79 12.71
C GLU A 91 16.79 -9.29 12.61
N ASN A 92 17.94 -8.87 13.13
CA ASN A 92 18.41 -7.49 13.02
C ASN A 92 18.97 -7.25 11.61
N MET A 93 18.31 -6.40 10.85
CA MET A 93 18.76 -5.99 9.52
C MET A 93 18.42 -4.53 9.27
N THR A 94 19.10 -3.91 8.31
CA THR A 94 18.68 -2.61 7.76
C THR A 94 17.75 -2.85 6.57
N ILE A 95 16.58 -2.22 6.57
CA ILE A 95 15.61 -2.39 5.48
C ILE A 95 15.50 -1.15 4.61
N THR A 96 15.21 -1.36 3.34
CA THR A 96 14.84 -0.33 2.37
C THR A 96 13.38 -0.53 2.00
N CYS A 97 12.56 0.49 2.22
CA CYS A 97 11.15 0.52 1.86
C CYS A 97 10.96 1.39 0.62
N SER A 98 10.58 0.79 -0.50
CA SER A 98 10.23 1.47 -1.74
C SER A 98 8.71 1.49 -1.93
N THR A 99 8.16 2.69 -2.13
CA THR A 99 6.76 2.92 -2.47
C THR A 99 6.69 3.46 -3.89
N LYS A 100 6.30 2.62 -4.84
CA LYS A 100 6.18 2.96 -6.26
C LYS A 100 4.73 3.20 -6.62
N VAL A 101 4.41 4.42 -7.04
CA VAL A 101 3.08 4.76 -7.53
C VAL A 101 3.06 4.58 -9.04
N CYS A 102 2.09 3.83 -9.53
CA CYS A 102 1.95 3.47 -10.93
C CYS A 102 0.61 3.97 -11.49
N SER A 103 0.65 4.58 -12.66
CA SER A 103 -0.53 5.00 -13.43
C SER A 103 -0.45 4.41 -14.82
N PHE A 104 -1.55 3.82 -15.30
CA PHE A 104 -1.58 3.03 -16.53
C PHE A 104 -0.44 1.98 -16.55
N GLY A 105 -0.15 1.46 -15.35
CA GLY A 105 0.89 0.48 -15.05
C GLY A 105 2.33 0.94 -15.25
N LYS A 106 2.56 2.21 -15.58
CA LYS A 106 3.89 2.84 -15.59
C LYS A 106 4.18 3.47 -14.23
N GLN A 107 5.39 3.26 -13.71
CA GLN A 107 5.87 3.98 -12.52
C GLN A 107 5.92 5.48 -12.82
N VAL A 108 5.23 6.27 -12.01
CA VAL A 108 5.17 7.74 -12.11
C VAL A 108 6.07 8.38 -11.06
N VAL A 109 6.03 7.86 -9.84
CA VAL A 109 6.88 8.33 -8.73
C VAL A 109 7.28 7.15 -7.86
N GLU A 110 8.46 7.25 -7.25
CA GLU A 110 8.95 6.29 -6.27
C GLU A 110 9.50 7.05 -5.07
N LYS A 111 9.13 6.61 -3.88
CA LYS A 111 9.70 7.08 -2.62
C LYS A 111 10.46 5.94 -1.98
N VAL A 112 11.73 6.16 -1.66
CA VAL A 112 12.59 5.18 -1.02
C VAL A 112 12.97 5.69 0.37
N GLU A 113 12.72 4.89 1.39
CA GLU A 113 13.02 5.17 2.79
C GLU A 113 13.89 4.05 3.35
N THR A 114 14.92 4.39 4.12
CA THR A 114 15.79 3.41 4.78
C THR A 114 15.52 3.43 6.27
N GLU A 115 15.19 2.27 6.83
CA GLU A 115 14.85 2.13 8.25
C GLU A 115 15.79 1.15 8.96
N TYR A 116 16.10 1.51 10.21
CA TYR A 116 16.95 0.73 11.10
C TYR A 116 16.10 0.06 12.16
N ALA A 117 16.49 -1.16 12.52
CA ALA A 117 15.78 -1.94 13.52
C ALA A 117 15.86 -1.30 14.91
N ARG A 118 14.77 -1.40 15.67
CA ARG A 118 14.72 -1.17 17.11
C ARG A 118 14.31 -2.44 17.80
N PHE A 119 15.06 -2.89 18.80
CA PHE A 119 14.71 -4.10 19.52
C PHE A 119 13.66 -3.80 20.59
N GLU A 120 12.45 -4.34 20.42
CA GLU A 120 11.30 -4.14 21.30
C GLU A 120 10.56 -5.49 21.49
N ASN A 121 10.25 -5.87 22.74
CA ASN A 121 9.48 -7.08 23.06
C ASN A 121 10.01 -8.38 22.41
N GLY A 122 11.33 -8.53 22.29
CA GLY A 122 11.95 -9.72 21.70
C GLY A 122 11.93 -9.76 20.17
N ARG A 123 11.52 -8.67 19.50
CA ARG A 123 11.48 -8.54 18.04
C ARG A 123 12.19 -7.26 17.58
N PHE A 124 12.63 -7.26 16.34
CA PHE A 124 13.17 -6.08 15.68
C PHE A 124 12.04 -5.34 14.95
N VAL A 125 11.75 -4.13 15.39
CA VAL A 125 10.66 -3.29 14.91
C VAL A 125 11.20 -2.13 14.07
N TYR A 126 10.53 -1.84 12.96
CA TYR A 126 10.83 -0.75 12.04
C TYR A 126 9.61 0.15 11.94
N ARG A 127 9.78 1.48 12.09
CA ARG A 127 8.65 2.42 12.12
C ARG A 127 8.91 3.62 11.22
N ILE A 128 8.20 3.67 10.10
CA ILE A 128 8.08 4.87 9.27
C ILE A 128 6.89 5.66 9.82
N SER A 129 7.15 6.75 10.53
CA SER A 129 6.11 7.52 11.22
C SER A 129 5.82 8.84 10.51
N ARG A 130 4.54 9.11 10.23
CA ARG A 130 4.08 10.36 9.61
C ARG A 130 4.92 10.77 8.40
N SER A 131 5.22 9.80 7.54
CA SER A 131 5.97 10.04 6.31
C SER A 131 5.10 10.88 5.35
N PRO A 132 5.52 12.09 4.94
CA PRO A 132 4.68 12.96 4.14
C PRO A 132 4.46 12.36 2.75
N MET A 133 3.22 12.44 2.26
CA MET A 133 2.90 12.11 0.88
C MET A 133 3.54 13.13 -0.05
N CYS A 134 3.94 12.70 -1.25
CA CYS A 134 4.41 13.63 -2.27
C CYS A 134 3.25 14.43 -2.87
N GLU A 135 3.57 15.58 -3.44
CA GLU A 135 2.60 16.50 -4.03
C GLU A 135 1.70 15.81 -5.08
N TYR A 136 2.28 14.91 -5.88
CA TYR A 136 1.53 14.11 -6.84
C TYR A 136 0.38 13.33 -6.19
N MET A 137 0.63 12.68 -5.06
CA MET A 137 -0.37 11.88 -4.35
C MET A 137 -1.46 12.76 -3.72
N ILE A 138 -1.07 13.90 -3.16
CA ILE A 138 -2.01 14.86 -2.57
C ILE A 138 -2.94 15.40 -3.67
N ASN A 139 -2.38 15.87 -4.78
CA ASN A 139 -3.14 16.37 -5.93
C ASN A 139 -4.02 15.28 -6.55
N PHE A 140 -3.56 14.02 -6.56
CA PHE A 140 -4.37 12.89 -7.02
C PHE A 140 -5.61 12.69 -6.13
N ILE A 141 -5.45 12.67 -4.80
CA ILE A 141 -6.57 12.56 -3.86
C ILE A 141 -7.56 13.72 -4.06
N HIS A 142 -7.04 14.95 -4.19
CA HIS A 142 -7.88 16.13 -4.42
C HIS A 142 -8.71 16.00 -5.70
N LYS A 143 -8.07 15.70 -6.84
CA LYS A 143 -8.77 15.52 -8.12
C LYS A 143 -9.78 14.38 -8.06
N LEU A 144 -9.45 13.28 -7.39
CA LEU A 144 -10.34 12.14 -7.24
C LEU A 144 -11.59 12.50 -6.43
N LYS A 145 -11.45 13.25 -5.33
CA LYS A 145 -12.57 13.71 -4.49
C LYS A 145 -13.50 14.70 -5.21
N HIS A 146 -12.99 15.44 -6.20
CA HIS A 146 -13.79 16.41 -6.98
C HIS A 146 -14.62 15.78 -8.10
N LEU A 147 -14.46 14.47 -8.35
CA LEU A 147 -15.30 13.80 -9.34
C LEU A 147 -16.75 13.69 -8.82
N PRO A 148 -17.75 13.96 -9.67
CA PRO A 148 -19.14 14.06 -9.24
C PRO A 148 -19.72 12.69 -8.83
N GLU A 149 -19.20 11.60 -9.40
CA GLU A 149 -19.78 10.27 -9.24
C GLU A 149 -18.72 9.21 -8.88
N LYS A 150 -19.10 8.28 -8.00
CA LYS A 150 -18.22 7.19 -7.53
C LYS A 150 -17.71 6.31 -8.66
N TYR A 151 -18.52 6.09 -9.70
CA TYR A 151 -18.08 5.27 -10.83
C TYR A 151 -16.93 5.93 -11.59
N MET A 152 -16.93 7.27 -11.73
CA MET A 152 -15.84 8.00 -12.37
C MET A 152 -14.55 7.87 -11.55
N MET A 153 -14.66 7.94 -10.21
CA MET A 153 -13.54 7.71 -9.31
C MET A 153 -12.97 6.30 -9.51
N ASN A 154 -13.84 5.28 -9.55
CA ASN A 154 -13.42 3.90 -9.76
C ASN A 154 -12.76 3.70 -11.13
N SER A 155 -13.25 4.33 -12.20
CA SER A 155 -12.61 4.29 -13.53
C SER A 155 -11.19 4.88 -13.53
N VAL A 156 -10.94 5.92 -12.72
CA VAL A 156 -9.58 6.45 -12.51
C VAL A 156 -8.72 5.46 -11.72
N LEU A 157 -9.29 4.87 -10.65
CA LEU A 157 -8.59 3.93 -9.78
C LEU A 157 -8.25 2.60 -10.45
N GLU A 158 -8.97 2.17 -11.48
CA GLU A 158 -8.68 0.95 -12.25
C GLU A 158 -7.24 0.93 -12.80
N ASN A 159 -6.73 2.10 -13.16
CA ASN A 159 -5.38 2.27 -13.73
C ASN A 159 -4.37 2.79 -12.71
N PHE A 160 -4.78 2.98 -11.45
CA PHE A 160 -3.95 3.49 -10.36
C PHE A 160 -3.58 2.35 -9.41
N THR A 161 -2.29 2.12 -9.25
CA THR A 161 -1.77 1.05 -8.39
C THR A 161 -0.56 1.54 -7.61
N ILE A 162 -0.32 0.94 -6.45
CA ILE A 162 0.88 1.21 -5.65
C ILE A 162 1.60 -0.12 -5.41
N LEU A 163 2.90 -0.16 -5.66
CA LEU A 163 3.74 -1.30 -5.38
C LEU A 163 4.65 -0.95 -4.21
N LEU A 164 4.47 -1.62 -3.09
CA LEU A 164 5.33 -1.53 -1.92
C LEU A 164 6.34 -2.67 -1.94
N VAL A 165 7.62 -2.35 -1.83
CA VAL A 165 8.71 -3.33 -1.80
C VAL A 165 9.58 -3.04 -0.59
N VAL A 166 9.67 -3.99 0.33
CA VAL A 166 10.61 -3.97 1.44
C VAL A 166 11.73 -4.95 1.11
N SER A 167 12.96 -4.46 1.11
CA SER A 167 14.14 -5.28 0.86
C SER A 167 15.18 -5.13 1.96
N ASN A 168 16.01 -6.14 2.12
CA ASN A 168 17.22 -6.04 2.94
C ASN A 168 18.23 -5.15 2.19
N ARG A 169 18.74 -4.12 2.87
CA ARG A 169 19.63 -3.13 2.26
C ARG A 169 20.98 -3.73 1.82
N GLU A 170 21.48 -4.72 2.54
CA GLU A 170 22.79 -5.33 2.28
C GLU A 170 22.68 -6.42 1.22
N THR A 171 21.74 -7.36 1.38
CA THR A 171 21.62 -8.53 0.49
C THR A 171 20.79 -8.25 -0.76
N GLN A 172 20.06 -7.13 -0.80
CA GLN A 172 19.07 -6.80 -1.83
C GLN A 172 17.92 -7.82 -1.94
N GLU A 173 17.78 -8.70 -0.94
CA GLU A 173 16.71 -9.68 -0.88
C GLU A 173 15.35 -9.00 -0.67
N THR A 174 14.31 -9.46 -1.38
CA THR A 174 12.94 -8.98 -1.19
C THR A 174 12.32 -9.68 0.02
N LEU A 175 12.05 -8.91 1.07
CA LEU A 175 11.46 -9.40 2.32
C LEU A 175 9.93 -9.41 2.24
N LEU A 176 9.35 -8.35 1.67
CA LEU A 176 7.90 -8.19 1.50
C LEU A 176 7.62 -7.39 0.23
N CYS A 177 6.63 -7.84 -0.55
CA CYS A 177 6.14 -7.14 -1.72
C CYS A 177 4.61 -7.11 -1.72
N MET A 178 4.03 -5.91 -1.75
CA MET A 178 2.58 -5.72 -1.77
C MET A 178 2.18 -4.90 -2.99
N ALA A 179 1.36 -5.49 -3.85
CA ALA A 179 0.69 -4.78 -4.93
C ALA A 179 -0.67 -4.29 -4.42
N CYS A 180 -0.90 -2.99 -4.44
CA CYS A 180 -2.11 -2.35 -3.92
C CYS A 180 -2.99 -1.89 -5.08
N VAL A 181 -4.25 -2.30 -5.06
CA VAL A 181 -5.31 -1.87 -5.97
C VAL A 181 -6.42 -1.20 -5.17
N PHE A 182 -7.14 -0.26 -5.78
CA PHE A 182 -8.03 0.65 -5.06
C PHE A 182 -9.41 0.71 -5.71
N GLU A 183 -10.43 0.84 -4.87
CA GLU A 183 -11.80 1.22 -5.20
C GLU A 183 -12.28 2.24 -4.15
N VAL A 184 -13.35 2.98 -4.44
CA VAL A 184 -14.00 3.86 -3.46
C VAL A 184 -14.97 3.06 -2.61
N SER A 185 -15.01 3.34 -1.30
CA SER A 185 -15.92 2.67 -0.36
C SER A 185 -17.39 3.08 -0.57
N ASN A 186 -18.29 2.11 -0.40
CA ASN A 186 -19.75 2.30 -0.38
C ASN A 186 -20.22 2.80 1.01
N SER A 187 -19.63 3.89 1.49
CA SER A 187 -20.12 4.88 2.47
C SER A 187 -20.94 4.50 3.73
N GLU A 188 -20.97 3.26 4.22
CA GLU A 188 -21.47 2.96 5.58
C GLU A 188 -20.42 2.33 6.50
N HIS A 189 -19.41 1.68 5.93
CA HIS A 189 -18.49 0.81 6.68
C HIS A 189 -17.05 1.35 6.77
N GLY A 190 -16.83 2.62 6.42
CA GLY A 190 -15.51 3.24 6.39
C GLY A 190 -14.55 2.61 5.37
N ALA A 191 -13.25 2.71 5.62
CA ALA A 191 -12.23 2.11 4.76
C ALA A 191 -12.12 0.59 5.02
N GLN A 192 -12.00 -0.20 3.96
CA GLN A 192 -11.86 -1.66 4.05
C GLN A 192 -10.68 -2.15 3.22
N HIS A 193 -10.20 -3.37 3.48
CA HIS A 193 -9.20 -3.99 2.65
C HIS A 193 -9.29 -5.52 2.68
N HIS A 194 -8.81 -6.16 1.63
CA HIS A 194 -8.60 -7.60 1.57
C HIS A 194 -7.18 -7.91 1.10
N ILE A 195 -6.58 -8.94 1.69
CA ILE A 195 -5.21 -9.37 1.40
C ILE A 195 -5.26 -10.74 0.73
N TYR A 196 -4.53 -10.88 -0.37
CA TYR A 196 -4.38 -12.11 -1.13
C TYR A 196 -2.91 -12.42 -1.24
N ARG A 197 -2.54 -13.70 -1.11
CA ARG A 197 -1.20 -14.14 -1.45
C ARG A 197 -1.10 -14.33 -2.95
N LEU A 198 -0.03 -13.81 -3.55
CA LEU A 198 0.26 -14.06 -4.95
C LEU A 198 0.95 -15.42 -5.07
N VAL A 199 0.37 -16.30 -5.89
CA VAL A 199 0.92 -17.62 -6.19
C VAL A 199 1.30 -17.67 -7.66
N LYS A 200 2.38 -18.38 -7.98
CA LYS A 200 2.76 -18.68 -9.35
C LYS A 200 2.03 -19.96 -9.77
N GLU A 201 1.28 -19.93 -10.86
CA GLU A 201 0.91 -21.15 -11.58
C GLU A 201 2.14 -21.76 -12.26
#